data_AF-A0A2U3Z2X9-F1
#
_entry.id   AF-A0A2U3Z2X9-F1
#
_cell.length_a   1.000
_cell.length_b   1.000
_cell.length_c   1.000
_cell.angle_alpha   90.00
_cell.angle_beta   90.00
_cell.angle_gamma   90.00
#
_symmetry.space_group_name_H-M   'P 1'
#
loop_
_entity.id
_entity.type
_entity.pdbx_description
1 polymer ?
#
loop_
_entity_poly.entity_id
_entity_poly.type
_entity_poly.pdbx_seq_one_letter_code
_entity_poly.pdbx_strand_id
1 'polypeptide(L)'
;MQGGDLITRISPEGVDLVLDCLCGDNTGKGLSLLKPLGTYILYGSSNMVTGETKSFFSFAKSWWQVEKVNPIKLYEENKVIAGFSLLNLLFKQGRAGLIRGVVDKLIGLYNHKKIKPVVDSLWALEEVKEAMQRIHDRGNIGKLILDVEKTPTPLMANDSTETSEAGEEEEDHEGDSENKERMPFIQ
;
A
#
# COMPACT_ATOMS: atom_id res chain seq x y z
N MET A 1 -18.92 -2.42 -8.26
CA MET A 1 -18.73 -1.32 -9.22
C MET A 1 -17.26 -0.91 -9.20
N GLN A 2 -16.56 -0.90 -10.34
CA GLN A 2 -15.17 -0.46 -10.39
C GLN A 2 -15.13 1.09 -10.46
N GLY A 3 -14.16 1.73 -9.78
CA GLY A 3 -14.13 3.20 -9.63
C GLY A 3 -14.08 4.02 -10.92
N GLY A 4 -13.60 3.44 -12.03
CA GLY A 4 -13.57 4.10 -13.34
C GLY A 4 -14.97 4.39 -13.91
N ASP A 5 -15.95 3.52 -13.65
CA ASP A 5 -17.32 3.64 -14.17
C ASP A 5 -18.08 4.83 -13.54
N LEU A 6 -17.64 5.29 -12.36
CA LEU A 6 -18.24 6.45 -11.71
C LEU A 6 -17.71 7.75 -12.30
N ILE A 7 -16.42 7.80 -12.65
CA ILE A 7 -15.78 8.99 -13.21
C ILE A 7 -16.38 9.31 -14.58
N THR A 8 -16.53 8.31 -15.44
CA THR A 8 -17.11 8.50 -16.79
C THR A 8 -18.59 8.88 -16.77
N ARG A 9 -19.33 8.58 -15.69
CA ARG A 9 -20.70 9.07 -15.51
C ARG A 9 -20.77 10.56 -15.21
N ILE A 10 -19.80 11.10 -14.46
CA ILE A 10 -19.78 12.50 -14.03
C ILE A 10 -19.05 13.36 -15.06
N SER A 11 -17.96 12.85 -15.62
CA SER A 11 -17.17 13.48 -16.66
C SER A 11 -16.95 12.48 -17.81
N PRO A 12 -17.89 12.41 -18.78
CA PRO A 12 -17.82 11.46 -19.89
C PRO A 12 -16.56 11.57 -20.73
N GLU A 13 -15.98 12.77 -20.81
CA GLU A 13 -14.74 13.04 -21.55
C GLU A 13 -13.47 12.66 -20.78
N GLY A 14 -13.57 12.30 -19.50
CA GLY A 14 -12.43 11.97 -18.64
C GLY A 14 -11.97 13.14 -17.76
N VAL A 15 -10.69 13.15 -17.40
CA VAL A 15 -10.06 14.14 -16.48
C VAL A 15 -8.75 14.68 -17.03
N ASP A 16 -8.35 15.87 -16.56
CA ASP A 16 -7.11 16.53 -16.98
C ASP A 16 -5.89 16.04 -16.19
N LEU A 17 -6.09 15.55 -14.96
CA LEU A 17 -5.02 15.11 -14.07
C LEU A 17 -5.43 13.83 -13.32
N VAL A 18 -4.56 12.82 -13.38
CA VAL A 18 -4.63 11.62 -12.53
C VAL A 18 -3.42 11.60 -11.62
N LEU A 19 -3.66 11.52 -10.31
CA LEU A 19 -2.62 11.35 -9.29
C LEU A 19 -2.69 9.92 -8.77
N ASP A 20 -1.74 9.07 -9.18
CA ASP A 20 -1.72 7.66 -8.81
C ASP A 20 -0.72 7.36 -7.69
N CYS A 21 -1.23 6.79 -6.60
CA CYS A 21 -0.45 6.26 -5.49
C CYS A 21 -0.43 4.73 -5.43
N LEU A 22 -1.14 4.03 -6.31
CA LEU A 22 -1.33 2.57 -6.26
C LEU A 22 -0.34 1.84 -7.16
N CYS A 23 -0.12 2.33 -8.39
CA CYS A 23 0.63 1.67 -9.47
C CYS A 23 0.03 0.31 -9.88
N GLY A 24 0.71 -0.39 -10.81
CA GLY A 24 0.34 -1.73 -11.27
C GLY A 24 -0.86 -1.71 -12.21
N ASP A 25 -1.80 -2.63 -12.00
CA ASP A 25 -2.96 -2.88 -12.87
C ASP A 25 -3.91 -1.66 -13.04
N ASN A 26 -3.80 -0.67 -12.16
CA ASN A 26 -4.59 0.56 -12.23
C ASN A 26 -4.02 1.60 -13.20
N THR A 27 -2.75 1.45 -13.62
CA THR A 27 -2.07 2.42 -14.50
C THR A 27 -2.81 2.59 -15.83
N GLY A 28 -3.20 1.47 -16.48
CA GLY A 28 -3.93 1.51 -17.74
C GLY A 28 -5.31 2.17 -17.60
N LYS A 29 -6.01 1.92 -16.50
CA LYS A 29 -7.30 2.56 -16.19
C LYS A 29 -7.14 4.06 -16.00
N GLY A 30 -6.15 4.49 -15.21
CA GLY A 30 -5.84 5.90 -15.02
C GLY A 30 -5.50 6.62 -16.33
N LEU A 31 -4.68 6.02 -17.19
CA LEU A 31 -4.36 6.57 -18.51
C LEU A 31 -5.58 6.64 -19.44
N SER A 32 -6.48 5.66 -19.40
CA SER A 32 -7.72 5.69 -20.20
C SER A 32 -8.70 6.78 -19.76
N LEU A 33 -8.61 7.24 -18.51
CA LEU A 33 -9.46 8.32 -17.99
C LEU A 33 -8.96 9.71 -18.40
N LEU A 34 -7.76 9.84 -18.95
CA LEU A 34 -7.24 11.14 -19.35
C LEU A 34 -7.90 11.65 -20.64
N LYS A 35 -8.23 12.94 -20.62
CA LYS A 35 -8.50 13.74 -21.82
C LYS A 35 -7.22 13.92 -22.66
N PRO A 36 -7.33 14.32 -23.95
CA PRO A 36 -6.19 14.88 -24.67
C PRO A 36 -5.54 16.02 -23.87
N LEU A 37 -4.20 16.06 -23.87
CA LEU A 37 -3.34 16.92 -23.06
C LEU A 37 -3.38 16.65 -21.54
N GLY A 38 -4.09 15.62 -21.11
CA GLY A 38 -4.14 15.19 -19.73
C GLY A 38 -2.81 14.62 -19.22
N THR A 39 -2.58 14.74 -17.92
CA THR A 39 -1.34 14.28 -17.25
C THR A 39 -1.62 13.20 -16.22
N TYR A 40 -0.89 12.10 -16.31
CA TYR A 40 -0.82 11.07 -15.29
C TYR A 40 0.45 11.25 -14.47
N ILE A 41 0.34 11.31 -13.14
CA ILE A 41 1.50 11.41 -12.23
C ILE A 41 1.49 10.22 -11.28
N LEU A 42 2.48 9.34 -11.43
CA LEU A 42 2.79 8.30 -10.47
C LEU A 42 3.62 8.90 -9.31
N TYR A 43 3.12 8.81 -8.08
CA TYR A 43 3.84 9.31 -6.90
C TYR A 43 3.91 8.31 -5.73
N GLY A 44 3.34 7.12 -5.90
CA GLY A 44 3.39 6.06 -4.89
C GLY A 44 3.12 4.69 -5.48
N SER A 45 3.40 3.65 -4.69
CA SER A 45 3.15 2.25 -5.05
C SER A 45 2.54 1.50 -3.86
N SER A 46 1.44 2.01 -3.31
CA SER A 46 0.79 1.43 -2.13
C SER A 46 0.30 -0.01 -2.33
N ASN A 47 0.09 -0.47 -3.58
CA ASN A 47 -0.20 -1.88 -3.85
C ASN A 47 1.04 -2.79 -3.75
N MET A 48 2.23 -2.22 -3.60
CA MET A 48 3.50 -2.92 -3.42
C MET A 48 3.79 -3.26 -1.95
N VAL A 49 2.93 -2.84 -1.02
CA VAL A 49 3.05 -3.11 0.43
C VAL A 49 1.90 -4.02 0.88
N THR A 50 1.77 -5.17 0.23
CA THR A 50 0.94 -6.28 0.73
C THR A 50 1.84 -7.20 1.56
N GLY A 51 1.47 -7.43 2.82
CA GLY A 51 2.31 -8.01 3.85
C GLY A 51 2.89 -9.40 3.55
N GLU A 52 3.90 -9.72 4.37
CA GLU A 52 4.52 -11.03 4.59
C GLU A 52 5.28 -11.68 3.41
N THR A 53 6.61 -11.74 3.57
CA THR A 53 7.53 -12.80 3.09
C THR A 53 7.46 -13.29 1.64
N LYS A 54 6.76 -12.62 0.72
CA LYS A 54 6.78 -13.00 -0.70
C LYS A 54 7.82 -12.21 -1.49
N SER A 55 9.00 -12.84 -1.59
CA SER A 55 10.14 -12.60 -2.49
C SER A 55 10.01 -11.46 -3.50
N PHE A 56 11.03 -10.58 -3.48
CA PHE A 56 11.42 -9.59 -4.50
C PHE A 56 11.24 -10.07 -5.97
N PHE A 57 11.25 -11.38 -6.20
CA PHE A 57 11.02 -12.02 -7.49
C PHE A 57 9.58 -11.89 -8.03
N SER A 58 8.56 -11.96 -7.17
CA SER A 58 7.16 -11.70 -7.57
C SER A 58 6.95 -10.21 -7.92
N PHE A 59 7.72 -9.33 -7.27
CA PHE A 59 7.74 -7.89 -7.53
C PHE A 59 8.30 -7.56 -8.90
N ALA A 60 9.43 -8.18 -9.29
CA ALA A 60 10.01 -8.01 -10.62
C ALA A 60 9.06 -8.52 -11.73
N LYS A 61 8.39 -9.66 -11.51
CA LYS A 61 7.39 -10.20 -12.45
C LYS A 61 6.18 -9.27 -12.62
N SER A 62 5.72 -8.62 -11.55
CA SER A 62 4.64 -7.64 -11.60
C SER A 62 5.08 -6.34 -12.28
N TRP A 63 6.31 -5.87 -12.02
CA TRP A 63 6.92 -4.73 -12.72
C TRP A 63 7.12 -5.00 -14.22
N TRP A 64 7.51 -6.21 -14.60
CA TRP A 64 7.67 -6.62 -16.00
C TRP A 64 6.34 -6.67 -16.77
N GLN A 65 5.21 -6.85 -16.09
CA GLN A 65 3.88 -6.74 -16.71
C GLN A 65 3.38 -5.28 -16.84
N VAL A 66 3.99 -4.34 -16.10
CA VAL A 66 3.71 -2.90 -16.13
C VAL A 66 4.42 -2.18 -17.28
N GLU A 67 5.34 -2.83 -18.00
CA GLU A 67 5.91 -2.38 -19.29
C GLU A 67 4.87 -2.39 -20.44
N LYS A 68 3.78 -1.64 -20.28
CA LYS A 68 2.72 -1.49 -21.30
C LYS A 68 2.32 -0.04 -21.58
N VAL A 69 3.08 0.94 -21.09
CA VAL A 69 2.88 2.33 -21.54
C VAL A 69 3.61 2.51 -22.86
N ASN A 70 2.88 2.36 -23.97
CA ASN A 70 3.40 2.53 -25.32
C ASN A 70 3.61 4.03 -25.62
N PRO A 71 4.83 4.51 -25.88
CA PRO A 71 5.08 5.91 -26.23
C PRO A 71 4.32 6.39 -27.46
N ILE A 72 4.09 5.50 -28.45
CA ILE A 72 3.31 5.82 -29.65
C ILE A 72 1.87 6.15 -29.27
N LYS A 73 1.29 5.38 -28.34
CA LYS A 73 -0.08 5.64 -27.85
C LYS A 73 -0.18 6.98 -27.12
N LEU A 74 0.84 7.36 -26.34
CA LEU A 74 0.88 8.67 -25.68
C LEU A 74 0.93 9.81 -26.70
N TYR A 75 1.71 9.64 -27.78
CA TYR A 75 1.78 10.59 -28.89
C TYR A 75 0.44 10.71 -29.63
N GLU A 76 -0.17 9.59 -30.01
CA GLU A 76 -1.45 9.55 -30.72
C GLU A 76 -2.61 10.14 -29.90
N GLU A 77 -2.65 9.84 -28.59
CA GLU A 77 -3.71 10.30 -27.69
C GLU A 77 -3.42 11.68 -27.06
N ASN A 78 -2.25 12.28 -27.35
CA ASN A 78 -1.78 13.53 -26.77
C ASN A 78 -1.71 13.51 -25.23
N LYS A 79 -1.17 12.47 -24.61
CA LYS A 79 -1.15 12.31 -23.14
C LYS A 79 0.25 12.41 -22.56
N VAL A 80 0.34 12.88 -21.32
CA VAL A 80 1.59 12.95 -20.55
C VAL A 80 1.57 11.91 -19.43
N ILE A 81 2.70 11.20 -19.26
CA ILE A 81 2.98 10.38 -18.09
C ILE A 81 4.23 10.91 -17.37
N ALA A 82 4.15 11.04 -16.05
CA ALA A 82 5.24 11.54 -15.22
C ALA A 82 5.38 10.73 -13.93
N GLY A 83 6.60 10.73 -13.37
CA GLY A 83 6.90 10.17 -12.06
C GLY A 83 7.32 11.27 -11.09
N PHE A 84 6.89 11.17 -9.84
CA PHE A 84 7.26 12.09 -8.77
C PHE A 84 7.71 11.32 -7.52
N SER A 85 8.89 11.66 -7.00
CA SER A 85 9.39 11.12 -5.73
C SER A 85 10.01 12.24 -4.90
N LEU A 86 9.29 12.66 -3.85
CA LEU A 86 9.75 13.70 -2.94
C LEU A 86 11.06 13.31 -2.25
N LEU A 87 11.19 12.05 -1.83
CA LEU A 87 12.40 11.54 -1.19
C LEU A 87 13.62 11.60 -2.11
N ASN A 88 13.47 11.20 -3.38
CA ASN A 88 14.57 11.28 -4.34
C ASN A 88 14.95 12.74 -4.64
N LEU A 89 13.95 13.63 -4.78
CA LEU A 89 14.20 15.07 -4.99
C LEU A 89 14.99 15.69 -3.82
N LEU A 90 14.60 15.37 -2.59
CA LEU A 90 15.23 15.89 -1.38
C LEU A 90 16.63 15.32 -1.16
N PHE A 91 16.76 13.99 -1.15
CA PHE A 91 17.95 13.33 -0.61
C PHE A 91 18.93 12.82 -1.68
N LYS A 92 18.49 12.64 -2.93
CA LYS A 92 19.36 12.13 -4.02
C LYS A 92 19.70 13.17 -5.08
N GLN A 93 18.82 14.14 -5.29
CA GLN A 93 18.95 15.11 -6.39
C GLN A 93 19.24 16.54 -5.90
N GLY A 94 19.39 16.74 -4.59
CA GLY A 94 19.81 18.02 -4.00
C GLY A 94 18.82 19.17 -4.21
N ARG A 95 17.53 18.90 -4.42
CA ARG A 95 16.51 19.93 -4.74
C ARG A 95 15.87 20.55 -3.49
N ALA A 96 16.56 20.57 -2.36
CA ALA A 96 16.04 21.09 -1.09
C ALA A 96 15.57 22.55 -1.16
N GLY A 97 16.25 23.41 -1.92
CA GLY A 97 15.83 24.81 -2.12
C GLY A 97 14.47 24.94 -2.82
N LEU A 98 14.21 24.10 -3.82
CA LEU A 98 12.90 24.05 -4.49
C LEU A 98 11.82 23.60 -3.52
N ILE A 99 12.08 22.54 -2.73
CA ILE A 99 11.12 22.03 -1.76
C ILE A 99 10.84 23.05 -0.65
N ARG A 100 11.86 23.78 -0.18
CA ARG A 100 11.68 24.88 0.78
C ARG A 100 10.66 25.90 0.26
N GLY A 101 10.82 26.37 -0.98
CA GLY A 101 9.87 27.30 -1.58
C GLY A 101 8.44 26.74 -1.72
N VAL A 102 8.28 25.43 -1.87
CA VAL A 102 6.96 24.77 -1.84
C VAL A 102 6.39 24.73 -0.42
N VAL A 103 7.21 24.40 0.58
CA VAL A 103 6.81 24.41 1.99
C VAL A 103 6.37 25.82 2.42
N ASP A 104 7.11 26.86 2.05
CA ASP A 104 6.74 28.25 2.36
C ASP A 104 5.36 28.61 1.80
N LYS A 105 5.05 28.17 0.57
CA LYS A 105 3.72 28.33 -0.02
C LYS A 105 2.65 27.56 0.76
N LEU A 106 2.92 26.32 1.19
CA LEU A 106 1.98 25.54 1.99
C LEU A 106 1.69 26.21 3.34
N ILE A 107 2.72 26.73 4.03
CA ILE A 107 2.55 27.50 5.26
C ILE A 107 1.72 28.76 5.00
N GLY A 108 1.97 29.45 3.88
CA GLY A 108 1.12 30.55 3.42
C GLY A 108 -0.34 30.14 3.29
N LEU A 109 -0.65 29.06 2.56
CA LEU A 109 -2.01 28.55 2.39
C LEU A 109 -2.66 28.16 3.72
N TYR A 110 -1.90 27.57 4.63
CA TYR A 110 -2.38 27.20 5.97
C TYR A 110 -2.76 28.44 6.79
N ASN A 111 -1.89 29.45 6.82
CA ASN A 111 -2.15 30.71 7.53
C ASN A 111 -3.38 31.45 6.98
N HIS A 112 -3.61 31.35 5.67
CA HIS A 112 -4.81 31.89 5.01
C HIS A 112 -6.05 30.96 5.11
N LYS A 113 -5.96 29.87 5.88
CA LYS A 113 -7.03 28.89 6.10
C LYS A 113 -7.56 28.25 4.80
N LYS A 114 -6.72 28.15 3.75
CA LYS A 114 -7.04 27.50 2.47
C LYS A 114 -6.80 26.00 2.47
N ILE A 115 -5.93 25.53 3.37
CA ILE A 115 -5.70 24.10 3.61
C ILE A 115 -5.80 23.81 5.11
N LYS A 116 -6.27 22.62 5.44
CA LYS A 116 -6.39 22.13 6.83
C LYS A 116 -5.80 20.72 6.90
N PRO A 117 -4.69 20.49 7.63
CA PRO A 117 -4.20 19.15 7.89
C PRO A 117 -5.26 18.33 8.62
N VAL A 118 -5.45 17.08 8.19
CA VAL A 118 -6.35 16.12 8.83
C VAL A 118 -5.50 15.12 9.59
N VAL A 119 -5.60 15.16 10.91
CA VAL A 119 -4.98 14.18 11.81
C VAL A 119 -6.03 13.11 12.08
N ASP A 120 -5.68 11.85 11.80
CA ASP A 120 -6.53 10.70 12.07
C ASP A 120 -6.47 10.33 13.55
N SER A 121 -5.26 10.12 14.07
CA SER A 121 -5.03 9.61 15.42
C SER A 121 -3.63 9.96 15.94
N LEU A 122 -3.53 10.09 17.27
CA LEU A 122 -2.29 10.26 18.02
C LEU A 122 -1.98 8.95 18.75
N TRP A 123 -0.75 8.49 18.65
CA TRP A 123 -0.27 7.22 19.21
C TRP A 123 0.99 7.46 20.04
N ALA A 124 1.12 6.79 21.16
CA ALA A 124 2.38 6.73 21.91
C ALA A 124 3.42 5.96 21.08
N LEU A 125 4.71 6.12 21.42
CA LEU A 125 5.79 5.43 20.72
C LEU A 125 5.67 3.90 20.84
N GLU A 126 5.20 3.42 21.99
CA GLU A 126 5.00 2.01 22.29
C GLU A 126 3.87 1.39 21.44
N GLU A 127 2.92 2.22 20.95
CA GLU A 127 1.77 1.79 20.15
C GLU A 127 2.07 1.81 18.63
N VAL A 128 3.36 1.87 18.24
CA VAL A 128 3.76 1.97 16.82
C VAL A 128 3.27 0.78 15.99
N LYS A 129 3.17 -0.42 16.60
CA LYS A 129 2.71 -1.62 15.91
C LYS A 129 1.24 -1.48 15.49
N GLU A 130 0.39 -1.03 16.42
CA GLU A 130 -1.03 -0.77 16.21
C GLU A 130 -1.24 0.37 15.20
N ALA A 131 -0.45 1.43 15.32
CA ALA A 131 -0.47 2.54 14.37
C ALA A 131 -0.11 2.08 12.94
N MET A 132 0.94 1.25 12.78
CA MET A 132 1.32 0.67 11.50
C MET A 132 0.27 -0.28 10.95
N GLN A 133 -0.34 -1.11 11.81
CA GLN A 133 -1.41 -2.01 11.43
C GLN A 133 -2.62 -1.24 10.89
N ARG A 134 -3.02 -0.14 11.53
CA ARG A 134 -4.11 0.73 11.06
C ARG A 134 -3.86 1.30 9.65
N ILE A 135 -2.61 1.67 9.34
CA ILE A 135 -2.22 2.11 7.98
C ILE A 135 -2.33 0.94 6.99
N HIS A 136 -1.86 -0.24 7.39
CA HIS A 136 -1.91 -1.45 6.57
C HIS A 136 -3.34 -1.85 6.22
N ASP A 137 -4.22 -1.82 7.21
CA ASP A 137 -5.67 -2.11 7.08
C ASP A 137 -6.43 -0.99 6.36
N ARG A 138 -5.73 0.09 5.97
CA ARG A 138 -6.31 1.29 5.34
C ARG A 138 -7.44 1.92 6.15
N GLY A 139 -7.37 1.79 7.48
CA GLY A 139 -8.39 2.27 8.41
C GLY A 139 -8.27 3.76 8.76
N ASN A 140 -7.18 4.41 8.36
CA ASN A 140 -6.92 5.81 8.68
C ASN A 140 -7.57 6.79 7.70
N ILE A 141 -8.14 7.87 8.24
CA ILE A 141 -8.61 9.04 7.48
C ILE A 141 -7.75 10.24 7.87
N GLY A 142 -6.67 10.46 7.11
CA GLY A 142 -5.68 11.50 7.40
C GLY A 142 -4.39 10.92 7.99
N LYS A 143 -3.64 11.76 8.70
CA LYS A 143 -2.29 11.46 9.18
C LYS A 143 -2.29 10.88 10.59
N LEU A 144 -1.58 9.77 10.78
CA LEU A 144 -1.23 9.26 12.11
C LEU A 144 0.03 9.99 12.60
N ILE A 145 0.05 10.35 13.87
CA ILE A 145 1.17 11.02 14.54
C ILE A 145 1.61 10.15 15.71
N LEU A 146 2.91 9.86 15.75
CA LEU A 146 3.55 9.35 16.96
C LEU A 146 3.89 10.56 17.84
N ASP A 147 3.32 10.57 19.03
CA ASP A 147 3.50 11.61 20.03
C ASP A 147 4.42 11.07 21.14
N VAL A 148 5.59 11.68 21.26
CA VAL A 148 6.64 11.26 22.21
C VAL A 148 6.29 11.57 23.66
N GLU A 149 5.28 12.42 23.90
CA GLU A 149 4.82 12.81 25.23
C GLU A 149 3.55 12.05 25.66
N LYS A 150 2.91 11.34 24.74
CA LYS A 150 1.70 10.57 25.01
C LYS A 150 2.05 9.29 25.74
N THR A 151 1.42 9.07 26.89
CA THR A 151 1.48 7.77 27.58
C THR A 151 0.67 6.72 26.82
N PRO A 152 1.16 5.47 26.72
CA PRO A 152 0.45 4.41 26.03
C PRO A 152 -0.91 4.14 26.67
N THR A 153 -1.89 3.83 25.83
CA THR A 153 -3.21 3.42 26.30
C THR A 153 -3.06 2.08 27.03
N PRO A 154 -3.56 1.94 28.27
CA PRO A 154 -3.48 0.67 28.98
C PRO A 154 -4.14 -0.41 28.14
N LEU A 155 -3.40 -1.48 27.83
CA LEU A 155 -3.98 -2.67 27.25
C LEU A 155 -4.97 -3.21 28.27
N MET A 156 -6.27 -3.18 27.97
CA MET A 156 -7.20 -4.02 28.69
C MET A 156 -6.81 -5.46 28.36
N ALA A 157 -6.35 -6.20 29.36
CA ALA A 157 -6.14 -7.62 29.22
C ALA A 157 -7.49 -8.24 28.85
N ASN A 158 -7.63 -8.67 27.60
CA ASN A 158 -8.69 -9.60 27.28
C ASN A 158 -8.31 -10.93 27.92
N ASP A 159 -8.95 -11.21 29.07
CA ASP A 159 -9.07 -12.54 29.64
C ASP A 159 -9.59 -13.51 28.57
N SER A 160 -8.74 -14.47 28.20
CA SER A 160 -9.12 -15.87 27.99
C SER A 160 -7.88 -16.67 27.56
N THR A 161 -7.01 -16.96 28.53
CA THR A 161 -6.32 -18.24 28.56
C THR A 161 -7.36 -19.33 28.75
N GLU A 162 -7.75 -20.02 27.67
CA GLU A 162 -8.21 -21.42 27.76
C GLU A 162 -7.08 -22.29 27.21
N THR A 163 -6.15 -22.64 28.10
CA THR A 163 -5.37 -23.86 28.00
C THR A 163 -6.28 -25.01 28.42
N SER A 164 -6.83 -25.74 27.46
CA SER A 164 -7.47 -27.03 27.74
C SER A 164 -6.37 -28.09 27.82
N GLU A 165 -5.85 -28.29 29.02
CA GLU A 165 -5.26 -29.57 29.42
C GLU A 165 -6.39 -30.58 29.64
N ALA A 166 -6.45 -31.59 28.80
CA ALA A 166 -7.12 -32.87 29.01
C ALA A 166 -6.38 -33.83 28.09
N GLY A 167 -5.80 -34.94 28.51
CA GLY A 167 -5.89 -35.76 29.72
C GLY A 167 -5.40 -37.11 29.21
N GLU A 168 -4.33 -37.64 29.79
CA GLU A 168 -3.78 -38.94 29.45
C GLU A 168 -4.78 -40.02 29.84
N GLU A 169 -5.25 -40.81 28.87
CA GLU A 169 -5.78 -42.16 29.14
C GLU A 169 -5.13 -43.13 28.15
N GLU A 170 -4.41 -44.09 28.74
CA GLU A 170 -3.80 -45.25 28.11
C GLU A 170 -4.87 -46.22 27.62
N GLU A 171 -4.74 -46.75 26.40
CA GLU A 171 -5.29 -48.06 26.04
C GLU A 171 -4.24 -48.84 25.24
N ASP A 172 -3.64 -49.84 25.92
CA ASP A 172 -2.96 -50.97 25.31
C ASP A 172 -3.99 -51.94 24.72
N HIS A 173 -3.82 -52.37 23.47
CA HIS A 173 -3.80 -53.80 23.15
C HIS A 173 -3.30 -54.12 21.73
N GLU A 174 -2.36 -55.06 21.69
CA GLU A 174 -1.72 -55.70 20.54
C GLU A 174 -2.68 -56.41 19.57
N GLY A 175 -2.26 -56.50 18.31
CA GLY A 175 -2.89 -57.35 17.30
C GLY A 175 -2.08 -57.40 16.01
N ASP A 176 -0.97 -58.15 16.03
CA ASP A 176 -0.10 -58.47 14.90
C ASP A 176 -0.80 -59.39 13.88
N SER A 177 -0.65 -59.10 12.58
CA SER A 177 -0.61 -60.14 11.53
C SER A 177 -0.02 -59.60 10.21
N GLU A 178 1.17 -60.12 9.94
CA GLU A 178 1.89 -60.29 8.66
C GLU A 178 1.07 -60.17 7.36
N ASN A 179 1.62 -59.50 6.33
CA ASN A 179 2.50 -60.15 5.32
C ASN A 179 2.61 -59.34 4.00
N LYS A 180 3.83 -59.39 3.44
CA LYS A 180 4.24 -59.36 2.01
C LYS A 180 4.58 -58.05 1.28
N GLU A 181 5.89 -57.82 1.24
CA GLU A 181 6.76 -57.70 0.04
C GLU A 181 6.38 -56.70 -1.08
N ARG A 182 7.23 -55.67 -1.30
CA ARG A 182 8.34 -55.69 -2.28
C ARG A 182 9.12 -54.37 -2.25
N MET A 183 10.43 -54.49 -2.44
CA MET A 183 11.47 -53.47 -2.31
C MET A 183 11.66 -52.58 -3.58
N PRO A 184 12.75 -51.79 -3.73
CA PRO A 184 12.68 -50.34 -3.97
C PRO A 184 13.13 -49.97 -5.40
N PHE A 185 13.08 -48.70 -5.76
CA PHE A 185 14.02 -48.14 -6.73
C PHE A 185 14.43 -46.74 -6.29
N ILE A 186 15.71 -46.61 -5.95
CA ILE A 186 16.45 -45.34 -5.97
C ILE A 186 17.03 -45.21 -7.38
N GLN A 187 16.83 -44.07 -8.03
CA GLN A 187 17.92 -43.14 -8.41
C GLN A 187 17.34 -41.79 -8.84
#